data_AF-A0ABC8W5B7-F1
#
_entry.id   AF-A0ABC8W5B7-F1
#
_cell.length_a   1.000
_cell.length_b   1.000
_cell.length_c   1.000
_cell.angle_alpha   90.00
_cell.angle_beta   90.00
_cell.angle_gamma   90.00
#
_symmetry.space_group_name_H-M   'P 1'
#
loop_
_entity.id
_entity.type
_entity.pdbx_description
1 polymer ?
#
loop_
_entity_poly.entity_id
_entity_poly.type
_entity_poly.pdbx_seq_one_letter_code
_entity_poly.pdbx_strand_id
1 'polypeptide(L)'
;MAMARRRLLALASQLQRRGPAPLATQLWRRAPPRFLSSAASGPFDRLKSPPFARPAARSAASSPWDRFGGGQKRTMFIQTQSTPNPQSLMFYPGKPVMEVGSSDFPNARTAMTSPLAKALFGIDGVTRVFFGSDFVTVTKSEETSWDYLKPEVFAAIMDFYSSGQPLFLDSNAAASMDTAIHEDDSEIVAMIKELLETRIRPAVQDDGGDIEYRGFDPDS
;
A
#
# COMPACT_ATOMS: atom_id res chain seq x y z
N MET A 1 -11.25 -11.52 -37.84
CA MET A 1 -10.93 -10.49 -38.86
C MET A 1 -10.70 -9.16 -38.12
N ALA A 2 -9.57 -8.90 -37.48
CA ALA A 2 -8.26 -8.59 -38.09
C ALA A 2 -8.31 -7.44 -39.12
N MET A 3 -8.84 -6.26 -38.77
CA MET A 3 -8.51 -4.98 -39.43
C MET A 3 -9.15 -3.80 -38.68
N ALA A 4 -8.49 -3.27 -37.64
CA ALA A 4 -8.69 -1.88 -37.16
C ALA A 4 -7.71 -1.56 -36.00
N ARG A 5 -6.42 -1.85 -36.19
CA ARG A 5 -5.35 -1.33 -35.32
C ARG A 5 -4.42 -0.50 -36.18
N ARG A 6 -4.11 0.71 -35.69
CA ARG A 6 -3.11 1.69 -36.16
C ARG A 6 -3.50 2.50 -37.41
N ARG A 7 -3.82 3.79 -37.18
CA ARG A 7 -3.27 4.98 -37.86
C ARG A 7 -4.10 6.22 -37.50
N LEU A 8 -3.52 7.14 -36.72
CA LEU A 8 -3.62 8.61 -36.82
C LEU A 8 -3.27 9.30 -35.48
N LEU A 9 -2.05 9.03 -35.03
CA LEU A 9 -1.22 10.07 -34.42
C LEU A 9 -0.72 10.95 -35.57
N ALA A 10 -1.26 12.17 -35.69
CA ALA A 10 -0.65 13.36 -36.33
C ALA A 10 -1.73 14.28 -36.90
N LEU A 11 -2.30 15.15 -36.05
CA LEU A 11 -2.64 16.50 -36.50
C LEU A 11 -2.37 17.46 -35.35
N ALA A 12 -1.12 17.90 -35.31
CA ALA A 12 -0.70 19.02 -34.51
C ALA A 12 -1.34 20.31 -35.03
N SER A 13 -1.25 21.32 -34.18
CA SER A 13 -1.12 22.73 -34.57
C SER A 13 -2.35 23.42 -35.13
N GLN A 14 -3.14 24.02 -34.23
CA GLN A 14 -3.44 25.45 -34.24
C GLN A 14 -4.28 25.81 -33.02
N LEU A 15 -4.05 27.02 -32.49
CA LEU A 15 -4.64 27.61 -31.27
C LEU A 15 -3.98 27.22 -29.94
N GLN A 16 -2.84 27.85 -29.67
CA GLN A 16 -2.70 28.63 -28.43
C GLN A 16 -1.53 29.63 -28.60
N ARG A 17 -1.80 30.73 -29.32
CA ARG A 17 -0.95 31.93 -29.28
C ARG A 17 -1.57 32.91 -28.29
N ARG A 18 -0.78 33.28 -27.26
CA ARG A 18 -0.75 34.56 -26.50
C ARG A 18 -0.81 34.36 -24.98
N GLY A 19 0.25 34.79 -24.29
CA GLY A 19 0.25 35.11 -22.86
C GLY A 19 1.67 35.08 -22.27
N PRO A 20 2.11 36.08 -21.47
CA PRO A 20 3.50 36.56 -21.48
C PRO A 20 4.41 36.01 -20.37
N ALA A 21 5.72 36.12 -20.60
CA ALA A 21 6.81 35.74 -19.70
C ALA A 21 7.09 36.77 -18.58
N PRO A 22 7.67 36.33 -17.44
CA PRO A 22 8.47 37.21 -16.60
C PRO A 22 9.95 36.80 -16.54
N LEU A 23 10.76 37.74 -17.02
CA LEU A 23 12.08 38.19 -16.57
C LEU A 23 12.83 37.33 -15.54
N ALA A 24 13.82 36.56 -16.03
CA ALA A 24 14.89 35.98 -15.24
C ALA A 24 16.03 36.99 -15.06
N THR A 25 16.19 37.51 -13.84
CA THR A 25 17.27 38.39 -13.44
C THR A 25 18.56 37.58 -13.25
N GLN A 26 19.51 37.75 -14.15
CA GLN A 26 20.90 37.30 -13.99
C GLN A 26 21.63 38.23 -13.01
N LEU A 27 22.23 37.70 -11.96
CA LEU A 27 23.29 38.38 -11.23
C LEU A 27 24.45 37.43 -10.87
N TRP A 28 25.55 37.67 -11.59
CA TRP A 28 26.95 37.67 -11.15
C TRP A 28 27.75 36.38 -10.98
N ARG A 29 28.68 36.22 -11.94
CA ARG A 29 29.98 35.57 -11.83
C ARG A 29 30.99 36.46 -11.10
N ARG A 30 31.78 35.88 -10.20
CA ARG A 30 33.17 36.23 -9.78
C ARG A 30 33.51 35.33 -8.58
N ALA A 31 34.68 34.77 -8.31
CA ALA A 31 35.91 34.34 -9.00
C ALA A 31 36.68 33.49 -7.93
N PRO A 32 37.69 32.66 -8.27
CA PRO A 32 38.40 31.74 -7.34
C PRO A 32 39.64 32.44 -6.70
N PRO A 33 40.43 31.85 -5.76
CA PRO A 33 41.46 30.85 -6.12
C PRO A 33 41.81 29.78 -5.05
N ARG A 34 42.67 28.86 -5.51
CA ARG A 34 43.36 27.77 -4.82
C ARG A 34 44.34 28.24 -3.76
N PHE A 35 44.57 27.41 -2.74
CA PHE A 35 45.88 27.31 -2.07
C PHE A 35 46.37 25.86 -2.06
N LEU A 36 47.65 25.74 -2.42
CA LEU A 36 48.52 24.57 -2.43
C LEU A 36 49.37 24.55 -1.15
N SER A 37 50.07 23.42 -0.98
CA SER A 37 51.26 23.18 -0.14
C SER A 37 51.03 22.61 1.26
N SER A 38 51.91 21.78 1.82
CA SER A 38 53.06 20.98 1.33
C SER A 38 53.68 20.30 2.56
N ALA A 39 54.21 19.09 2.39
CA ALA A 39 55.37 18.46 3.04
C ALA A 39 55.56 18.51 4.57
N ALA A 40 55.89 17.36 5.17
CA ALA A 40 57.29 17.03 5.47
C ALA A 40 57.46 15.62 6.04
N SER A 41 58.50 14.97 5.55
CA SER A 41 59.02 13.65 5.86
C SER A 41 59.99 13.69 7.06
N GLY A 42 60.17 12.58 7.77
CA GLY A 42 61.26 12.43 8.73
C GLY A 42 61.28 11.05 9.43
N PRO A 43 62.38 10.27 9.37
CA PRO A 43 62.38 8.83 9.63
C PRO A 43 62.92 8.46 11.03
N PHE A 44 62.64 7.24 11.52
CA PHE A 44 63.58 6.55 12.42
C PHE A 44 63.46 5.02 12.33
N ASP A 45 64.59 4.41 12.64
CA ASP A 45 65.11 3.11 12.20
C ASP A 45 64.44 1.82 12.72
N ARG A 46 64.36 0.86 11.80
CA ARG A 46 64.96 -0.50 11.83
C ARG A 46 65.18 -1.19 13.19
N LEU A 47 64.59 -2.38 13.35
CA LEU A 47 65.25 -3.66 13.72
C LEU A 47 64.21 -4.80 13.59
N LYS A 48 64.29 -5.65 12.57
CA LYS A 48 64.94 -6.99 12.58
C LYS A 48 64.23 -8.02 13.49
N SER A 49 63.36 -8.84 12.89
CA SER A 49 62.84 -10.15 13.39
C SER A 49 63.98 -11.19 13.52
N PRO A 50 63.81 -12.44 14.03
CA PRO A 50 62.59 -13.26 14.27
C PRO A 50 62.73 -14.17 15.54
N PRO A 51 62.28 -15.44 15.61
CA PRO A 51 60.99 -16.07 15.31
C PRO A 51 60.38 -16.70 16.58
N PHE A 52 59.09 -16.52 16.86
CA PHE A 52 58.37 -17.46 17.73
C PHE A 52 57.03 -17.83 17.12
N ALA A 53 56.83 -19.15 17.03
CA ALA A 53 55.74 -19.82 16.36
C ALA A 53 54.36 -19.35 16.86
N ARG A 54 53.44 -19.12 15.91
CA ARG A 54 52.01 -18.95 16.20
C ARG A 54 51.43 -20.34 16.48
N PRO A 55 50.77 -20.58 17.62
CA PRO A 55 49.93 -21.75 17.74
C PRO A 55 48.68 -21.57 16.86
N ALA A 56 48.19 -22.70 16.37
CA ALA A 56 47.05 -22.85 15.48
C ALA A 56 45.82 -22.03 15.91
N ALA A 57 45.08 -21.58 14.90
CA ALA A 57 43.79 -20.93 15.04
C ALA A 57 42.89 -21.72 16.00
N ARG A 58 42.59 -21.11 17.16
CA ARG A 58 41.46 -21.54 17.98
C ARG A 58 40.20 -21.18 17.21
N SER A 59 39.42 -22.22 16.91
CA SER A 59 38.05 -22.12 16.43
C SER A 59 37.33 -20.99 17.17
N ALA A 60 36.80 -20.02 16.43
CA ALA A 60 35.90 -19.02 16.97
C ALA A 60 34.71 -19.77 17.57
N ALA A 61 34.70 -19.91 18.89
CA ALA A 61 33.54 -20.39 19.61
C ALA A 61 32.44 -19.38 19.32
N SER A 62 31.38 -19.82 18.64
CA SER A 62 30.15 -19.07 18.47
C SER A 62 29.70 -18.58 19.84
N SER A 63 29.61 -17.27 19.99
CA SER A 63 29.12 -16.62 21.19
C SER A 63 27.78 -17.24 21.61
N PRO A 64 27.60 -17.65 22.89
CA PRO A 64 26.32 -18.21 23.36
C PRO A 64 25.17 -17.19 23.28
N TRP A 65 25.50 -15.91 23.07
CA TRP A 65 24.59 -14.78 22.89
C TRP A 65 24.03 -14.67 21.46
N ASP A 66 24.65 -15.30 20.44
CA ASP A 66 24.12 -15.35 19.07
C ASP A 66 22.85 -16.22 18.96
N ARG A 67 22.47 -16.92 20.03
CA ARG A 67 21.23 -17.71 20.09
C ARG A 67 19.98 -16.88 20.43
N PHE A 68 20.13 -15.60 20.75
CA PHE A 68 19.01 -14.68 21.01
C PHE A 68 18.88 -13.58 19.95
N GLY A 69 19.58 -13.73 18.82
CA GLY A 69 19.63 -12.77 17.71
C GLY A 69 18.65 -13.05 16.58
N GLY A 70 17.57 -13.81 16.80
CA GLY A 70 16.47 -13.93 15.85
C GLY A 70 15.52 -12.75 15.97
N GLY A 71 16.03 -11.52 15.82
CA GLY A 71 15.23 -10.31 15.81
C GLY A 71 14.20 -10.37 14.70
N GLN A 72 13.01 -10.91 15.01
CA GLN A 72 11.82 -10.74 14.21
C GLN A 72 11.67 -9.22 14.05
N LYS A 73 12.01 -8.70 12.87
CA LYS A 73 11.80 -7.32 12.50
C LYS A 73 10.28 -7.12 12.43
N ARG A 74 9.65 -6.97 13.59
CA ARG A 74 8.24 -6.61 13.75
C ARG A 74 8.12 -5.13 13.46
N THR A 75 8.36 -4.75 12.22
CA THR A 75 8.12 -3.40 11.74
C THR A 75 7.09 -3.49 10.64
N MET A 76 5.90 -3.99 11.00
CA MET A 76 4.69 -3.64 10.24
C MET A 76 4.27 -2.26 10.72
N PHE A 77 4.22 -1.30 9.80
CA PHE A 77 3.77 0.05 10.08
C PHE A 77 2.45 0.25 9.35
N ILE A 78 1.38 0.38 10.12
CA ILE A 78 0.04 0.60 9.57
C ILE A 78 -0.17 2.11 9.50
N GLN A 79 -0.42 2.63 8.29
CA GLN A 79 -0.79 4.04 8.10
C GLN A 79 -2.31 4.19 8.19
N THR A 80 -2.78 5.36 8.62
CA THR A 80 -4.21 5.67 8.63
C THR A 80 -4.50 6.88 7.77
N GLN A 81 -5.58 6.83 7.01
CA GLN A 81 -6.09 7.96 6.23
C GLN A 81 -7.54 8.24 6.59
N SER A 82 -7.86 9.52 6.80
CA SER A 82 -9.23 9.97 7.01
C SER A 82 -10.03 9.92 5.71
N THR A 83 -11.23 9.39 5.80
CA THR A 83 -12.24 9.43 4.72
C THR A 83 -13.12 10.69 4.86
N PRO A 84 -13.87 11.07 3.82
CA PRO A 84 -14.90 12.10 3.92
C PRO A 84 -15.96 11.78 5.00
N ASN A 85 -16.29 10.49 5.18
CA ASN A 85 -17.11 10.02 6.29
C ASN A 85 -16.33 10.02 7.63
N PRO A 86 -16.75 10.77 8.68
CA PRO A 86 -16.07 10.82 9.98
C PRO A 86 -16.17 9.52 10.79
N GLN A 87 -17.12 8.66 10.47
CA GLN A 87 -17.30 7.35 11.10
C GLN A 87 -16.42 6.28 10.47
N SER A 88 -15.82 6.54 9.31
CA SER A 88 -14.93 5.60 8.63
C SER A 88 -13.48 6.03 8.75
N LEU A 89 -12.58 5.06 8.77
CA LEU A 89 -11.13 5.29 8.73
C LEU A 89 -10.46 4.18 7.94
N MET A 90 -9.55 4.55 7.04
CA MET A 90 -8.79 3.61 6.23
C MET A 90 -7.46 3.28 6.92
N PHE A 91 -7.12 2.00 6.94
CA PHE A 91 -5.90 1.43 7.51
C PHE A 91 -5.09 0.74 6.41
N TYR A 92 -3.86 1.18 6.20
CA TYR A 92 -2.94 0.67 5.19
C TYR A 92 -1.83 -0.14 5.87
N PRO A 93 -1.89 -1.48 5.88
CA PRO A 93 -0.89 -2.33 6.53
C PRO A 93 0.46 -2.39 5.79
N GLY A 94 0.58 -1.76 4.62
CA GLY A 94 1.79 -1.82 3.78
C GLY A 94 1.97 -3.16 3.05
N LYS A 95 0.92 -3.98 3.04
CA LYS A 95 0.82 -5.25 2.29
C LYS A 95 -0.51 -5.26 1.53
N PRO A 96 -0.59 -5.92 0.37
CA PRO A 96 -1.86 -6.12 -0.31
C PRO A 96 -2.81 -6.90 0.62
N VAL A 97 -4.03 -6.39 0.76
CA VAL A 97 -5.12 -7.04 1.49
C VAL A 97 -5.85 -7.96 0.50
N MET A 98 -6.36 -7.40 -0.59
CA MET A 98 -7.00 -8.16 -1.66
C MET A 98 -6.18 -8.09 -2.95
N GLU A 99 -5.94 -9.25 -3.56
CA GLU A 99 -5.23 -9.32 -4.84
C GLU A 99 -6.12 -8.88 -6.01
N VAL A 100 -7.42 -9.17 -5.95
CA VAL A 100 -8.40 -8.86 -6.99
C VAL A 100 -9.71 -8.45 -6.32
N GLY A 101 -10.30 -7.37 -6.84
CA GLY A 101 -11.60 -6.85 -6.41
C GLY A 101 -11.59 -6.31 -4.98
N SER A 102 -12.77 -6.29 -4.39
CA SER A 102 -13.03 -5.79 -3.04
C SER A 102 -14.02 -6.70 -2.32
N SER A 103 -14.11 -6.55 -1.00
CA SER A 103 -15.06 -7.31 -0.19
C SER A 103 -15.63 -6.45 0.91
N ASP A 104 -16.96 -6.48 0.99
CA ASP A 104 -17.72 -5.67 1.92
C ASP A 104 -18.39 -6.53 2.99
N PHE A 105 -18.25 -6.11 4.25
CA PHE A 105 -18.82 -6.77 5.41
C PHE A 105 -19.72 -5.78 6.16
N PRO A 106 -21.02 -5.68 5.79
CA PRO A 106 -21.99 -4.82 6.48
C PRO A 106 -22.38 -5.30 7.88
N ASN A 107 -22.08 -6.55 8.25
CA ASN A 107 -22.45 -7.11 9.54
C ASN A 107 -21.49 -8.22 9.99
N ALA A 108 -21.54 -8.57 11.27
CA ALA A 108 -20.69 -9.61 11.85
C ALA A 108 -20.93 -11.00 11.25
N ARG A 109 -22.11 -11.28 10.66
CA ARG A 109 -22.40 -12.58 10.05
C ARG A 109 -21.62 -12.75 8.75
N THR A 110 -21.59 -11.74 7.87
CA THR A 110 -20.81 -11.80 6.63
C THR A 110 -19.31 -11.85 6.90
N ALA A 111 -18.86 -11.20 7.98
CA ALA A 111 -17.47 -11.21 8.42
C ALA A 111 -16.92 -12.58 8.82
N MET A 112 -17.78 -13.57 9.12
CA MET A 112 -17.34 -14.92 9.51
C MET A 112 -16.56 -15.66 8.41
N THR A 113 -16.69 -15.22 7.16
CA THR A 113 -15.95 -15.76 6.01
C THR A 113 -14.47 -15.38 6.01
N SER A 114 -14.09 -14.33 6.75
CA SER A 114 -12.72 -13.82 6.85
C SER A 114 -12.24 -13.77 8.30
N PRO A 115 -11.10 -14.42 8.65
CA PRO A 115 -10.54 -14.33 10.00
C PRO A 115 -10.22 -12.89 10.43
N LEU A 116 -9.71 -12.07 9.51
CA LEU A 116 -9.43 -10.66 9.77
C LEU A 116 -10.72 -9.86 10.02
N ALA A 117 -11.74 -10.01 9.17
CA ALA A 117 -13.00 -9.29 9.35
C ALA A 117 -13.66 -9.70 10.67
N LYS A 118 -13.67 -11.00 10.97
CA LYS A 118 -14.18 -11.52 12.25
C LYS A 118 -13.45 -10.93 13.46
N ALA A 119 -12.13 -10.80 13.40
CA ALA A 119 -11.35 -10.19 14.48
C ALA A 119 -11.71 -8.70 14.67
N LEU A 120 -11.85 -7.95 13.57
CA LEU A 120 -12.24 -6.54 13.60
C LEU A 120 -13.66 -6.32 14.14
N PHE A 121 -14.62 -7.17 13.74
CA PHE A 121 -15.98 -7.15 14.29
C PHE A 121 -16.07 -7.60 15.75
N GLY A 122 -15.03 -8.26 16.28
CA GLY A 122 -14.94 -8.58 17.70
C GLY A 122 -14.65 -7.36 18.58
N ILE A 123 -14.24 -6.24 17.98
CA ILE A 123 -13.94 -4.98 18.66
C ILE A 123 -15.26 -4.22 18.85
N ASP A 124 -15.54 -3.82 20.10
CA ASP A 124 -16.77 -3.11 20.41
C ASP A 124 -16.85 -1.74 19.71
N GLY A 125 -17.99 -1.45 19.09
CA GLY A 125 -18.22 -0.24 18.32
C GLY A 125 -17.86 -0.32 16.83
N VAL A 126 -17.35 -1.44 16.31
CA VAL A 126 -17.18 -1.64 14.85
C VAL A 126 -18.51 -2.07 14.23
N THR A 127 -18.98 -1.32 13.22
CA THR A 127 -20.28 -1.55 12.57
C THR A 127 -20.15 -2.16 11.18
N ARG A 128 -19.09 -1.82 10.44
CA ARG A 128 -18.85 -2.29 9.08
C ARG A 128 -17.35 -2.36 8.82
N VAL A 129 -16.95 -3.34 8.02
CA VAL A 129 -15.55 -3.53 7.59
C VAL A 129 -15.55 -3.68 6.07
N PHE A 130 -14.61 -3.05 5.41
CA PHE A 130 -14.44 -3.12 3.97
C PHE A 130 -12.98 -3.39 3.63
N PHE A 131 -12.74 -4.32 2.71
CA PHE A 131 -11.42 -4.63 2.19
C PHE A 131 -11.27 -4.12 0.77
N GLY A 132 -10.29 -3.23 0.58
CA GLY A 132 -9.80 -2.81 -0.72
C GLY A 132 -8.55 -3.59 -1.12
N SER A 133 -7.86 -3.12 -2.16
CA SER A 133 -6.62 -3.72 -2.66
C SER A 133 -5.51 -3.78 -1.61
N ASP A 134 -5.26 -2.67 -0.94
CA ASP A 134 -4.09 -2.41 -0.09
C ASP A 134 -4.46 -1.77 1.25
N PHE A 135 -5.76 -1.65 1.52
CA PHE A 135 -6.31 -1.04 2.72
C PHE A 135 -7.49 -1.81 3.28
N VAL A 136 -7.74 -1.58 4.57
CA VAL A 136 -8.94 -2.00 5.29
C VAL A 136 -9.64 -0.75 5.79
N THR A 137 -10.90 -0.56 5.44
CA THR A 137 -11.73 0.48 6.04
C THR A 137 -12.55 -0.10 7.17
N VAL A 138 -12.53 0.57 8.31
CA VAL A 138 -13.38 0.25 9.46
C VAL A 138 -14.34 1.40 9.66
N THR A 139 -15.62 1.10 9.75
CA THR A 139 -16.66 2.05 10.15
C THR A 139 -17.05 1.76 11.59
N LYS A 140 -17.12 2.82 12.39
CA LYS A 140 -17.51 2.75 13.79
C LYS A 140 -18.95 3.24 14.03
N SER A 141 -19.50 2.93 15.19
CA SER A 141 -20.72 3.54 15.70
C SER A 141 -20.50 5.02 16.06
N GLU A 142 -21.58 5.78 16.20
CA GLU A 142 -21.53 7.19 16.63
C GLU A 142 -21.04 7.34 18.07
N GLU A 143 -21.34 6.35 18.92
CA GLU A 143 -21.09 6.39 20.36
C GLU A 143 -19.61 6.14 20.72
N THR A 144 -18.86 5.44 19.87
CA THR A 144 -17.48 5.04 20.16
C THR A 144 -16.46 6.06 19.62
N SER A 145 -15.40 6.38 20.37
CA SER A 145 -14.32 7.24 19.89
C SER A 145 -13.22 6.46 19.15
N TRP A 146 -12.63 7.09 18.14
CA TRP A 146 -11.44 6.58 17.44
C TRP A 146 -10.21 6.44 18.33
N ASP A 147 -10.13 7.18 19.44
CA ASP A 147 -8.98 7.11 20.36
C ASP A 147 -8.84 5.73 21.02
N TYR A 148 -9.96 5.05 21.25
CA TYR A 148 -10.00 3.69 21.80
C TYR A 148 -9.99 2.64 20.70
N LEU A 149 -10.67 2.88 19.57
CA LEU A 149 -10.75 1.92 18.47
C LEU A 149 -9.43 1.75 17.72
N LYS A 150 -8.67 2.83 17.48
CA LYS A 150 -7.41 2.76 16.74
C LYS A 150 -6.43 1.74 17.29
N PRO A 151 -6.05 1.75 18.59
CA PRO A 151 -5.10 0.77 19.13
C PRO A 151 -5.60 -0.67 19.00
N GLU A 152 -6.90 -0.92 19.21
CA GLU A 152 -7.52 -2.25 19.06
C GLU A 152 -7.48 -2.74 17.60
N VAL A 153 -7.84 -1.87 16.65
CA VAL A 153 -7.80 -2.20 15.22
C VAL A 153 -6.37 -2.47 14.75
N PHE A 154 -5.39 -1.68 15.21
CA PHE A 154 -3.99 -1.92 14.91
C PHE A 154 -3.53 -3.27 15.46
N ALA A 155 -3.89 -3.62 16.69
CA ALA A 155 -3.57 -4.91 17.28
C ALA A 155 -4.16 -6.07 16.46
N ALA A 156 -5.44 -6.00 16.11
CA ALA A 156 -6.11 -7.03 15.32
C ALA A 156 -5.45 -7.25 13.95
N ILE A 157 -5.11 -6.16 13.23
CA ILE A 157 -4.44 -6.24 11.93
C ILE A 157 -3.03 -6.83 12.08
N MET A 158 -2.25 -6.36 13.06
CA MET A 158 -0.90 -6.88 13.31
C MET A 158 -0.89 -8.35 13.68
N ASP A 159 -1.82 -8.79 14.52
CA ASP A 159 -1.95 -10.18 14.96
C ASP A 159 -2.34 -11.08 13.79
N PHE A 160 -3.29 -10.66 12.95
CA PHE A 160 -3.67 -11.39 11.75
C PHE A 160 -2.47 -11.61 10.82
N TYR A 161 -1.74 -10.55 10.46
CA TYR A 161 -0.58 -10.67 9.57
C TYR A 161 0.61 -11.41 10.20
N SER A 162 0.71 -11.40 11.53
CA SER A 162 1.74 -12.16 12.27
C SER A 162 1.39 -13.64 12.38
N SER A 163 0.11 -13.97 12.43
CA SER A 163 -0.39 -15.35 12.51
C SER A 163 -0.24 -16.10 11.18
N GLY A 164 -0.19 -15.40 10.05
CA GLY A 164 -0.12 -15.98 8.71
C GLY A 164 -1.40 -16.71 8.29
N GLN A 165 -2.53 -16.43 8.95
CA GLN A 165 -3.83 -16.99 8.56
C GLN A 165 -4.26 -16.50 7.18
N PRO A 166 -5.04 -17.31 6.43
CA PRO A 166 -5.60 -16.88 5.16
C PRO A 166 -6.62 -15.76 5.38
N LEU A 167 -6.74 -14.83 4.42
CA LEU A 167 -7.71 -13.74 4.50
C LEU A 167 -9.15 -14.24 4.45
N PHE A 168 -9.42 -15.30 3.68
CA PHE A 168 -10.72 -15.96 3.58
C PHE A 168 -10.58 -17.44 3.95
N LEU A 169 -11.56 -17.96 4.67
CA LEU A 169 -11.60 -19.39 5.03
C LEU A 169 -11.94 -20.27 3.82
N ASP A 170 -12.80 -19.75 2.94
CA ASP A 170 -13.19 -20.41 1.70
C ASP A 170 -12.49 -19.75 0.51
N SER A 171 -11.80 -20.54 -0.31
CA SER A 171 -11.09 -20.02 -1.50
C SER A 171 -12.01 -19.40 -2.55
N ASN A 172 -13.31 -19.67 -2.50
CA ASN A 172 -14.30 -19.14 -3.44
C ASN A 172 -15.08 -17.92 -2.89
N ALA A 173 -14.80 -17.48 -1.65
CA ALA A 173 -15.45 -16.33 -1.03
C ALA A 173 -14.75 -14.99 -1.35
N ALA A 174 -13.67 -15.03 -2.15
CA ALA A 174 -12.86 -13.85 -2.45
C ALA A 174 -13.43 -13.08 -3.65
N ALA A 175 -13.65 -11.78 -3.44
CA ALA A 175 -13.98 -10.74 -4.42
C ALA A 175 -15.44 -10.70 -4.91
N SER A 176 -16.05 -9.51 -4.77
CA SER A 176 -17.22 -9.12 -5.56
C SER A 176 -16.80 -8.99 -7.03
N MET A 177 -17.09 -10.01 -7.84
CA MET A 177 -16.89 -10.00 -9.30
C MET A 177 -18.16 -9.60 -10.07
N ASP A 178 -19.10 -8.94 -9.40
CA ASP A 178 -20.44 -8.68 -9.92
C ASP A 178 -20.48 -7.76 -11.16
N THR A 179 -19.39 -7.03 -11.39
CA THR A 179 -19.19 -6.15 -12.56
C THR A 179 -18.28 -6.76 -13.62
N ALA A 180 -17.92 -8.04 -13.51
CA ALA A 180 -17.24 -8.74 -14.58
C ALA A 180 -18.09 -8.67 -15.86
N ILE A 181 -17.47 -8.26 -16.96
CA ILE A 181 -18.12 -8.18 -18.27
C ILE A 181 -18.13 -9.61 -18.85
N HIS A 182 -19.34 -10.11 -19.12
CA HIS A 182 -19.57 -11.42 -19.73
C HIS A 182 -19.93 -11.27 -21.21
N GLU A 183 -19.70 -12.33 -22.00
CA GLU A 183 -20.05 -12.34 -23.43
C GLU A 183 -21.57 -12.23 -23.68
N ASP A 184 -22.37 -12.60 -22.68
CA ASP A 184 -23.84 -12.54 -22.73
C ASP A 184 -24.40 -11.16 -22.30
N ASP A 185 -23.54 -10.24 -21.82
CA ASP A 185 -23.98 -8.90 -21.43
C ASP A 185 -24.33 -8.07 -22.68
N SER A 186 -25.41 -7.28 -22.60
CA SER A 186 -25.71 -6.30 -23.65
C SER A 186 -24.66 -5.19 -23.69
N GLU A 187 -24.50 -4.53 -24.84
CA GLU A 187 -23.55 -3.41 -25.00
C GLU A 187 -23.75 -2.32 -23.93
N ILE A 188 -25.01 -2.06 -23.57
CA ILE A 188 -25.37 -1.08 -22.54
C ILE A 188 -24.94 -1.57 -21.15
N VAL A 189 -25.20 -2.84 -20.81
CA VAL A 189 -24.80 -3.42 -19.53
C VAL A 189 -23.28 -3.46 -19.39
N ALA A 190 -22.56 -3.84 -20.45
CA ALA A 190 -21.11 -3.82 -20.48
C ALA A 190 -20.55 -2.40 -20.25
N MET A 191 -21.16 -1.38 -20.89
CA MET A 191 -20.78 0.02 -20.67
C MET A 191 -21.09 0.50 -19.25
N ILE A 192 -22.23 0.09 -18.67
CA ILE A 192 -22.57 0.40 -17.26
C ILE A 192 -21.50 -0.21 -16.34
N LYS A 193 -21.20 -1.50 -16.49
CA LYS A 193 -20.18 -2.21 -15.70
C LYS A 193 -18.82 -1.53 -15.83
N GLU A 194 -18.40 -1.12 -17.04
CA GLU A 194 -17.15 -0.37 -17.25
C GLU A 194 -17.14 0.97 -16.50
N LEU A 195 -18.22 1.75 -16.57
CA LEU A 195 -18.33 3.04 -15.87
C LEU A 195 -18.32 2.87 -14.35
N LEU A 196 -18.97 1.82 -13.84
CA LEU A 196 -18.95 1.48 -12.43
C LEU A 196 -17.52 1.19 -11.95
N GLU A 197 -16.78 0.34 -12.67
CA GLU A 197 -15.39 0.01 -12.33
C GLU A 197 -14.44 1.20 -12.46
N THR A 198 -14.54 1.97 -13.54
CA THR A 198 -13.53 2.99 -13.87
C THR A 198 -13.74 4.33 -13.18
N ARG A 199 -14.97 4.66 -12.78
CA ARG A 199 -15.28 5.99 -12.21
C ARG A 199 -16.02 5.98 -10.89
N ILE A 200 -17.02 5.10 -10.72
CA ILE A 200 -17.87 5.15 -9.52
C ILE A 200 -17.21 4.41 -8.35
N ARG A 201 -16.72 3.19 -8.57
CA ARG A 201 -16.10 2.37 -7.53
C ARG A 201 -14.90 3.07 -6.87
N PRO A 202 -13.96 3.71 -7.58
CA PRO A 202 -12.87 4.45 -6.94
C PRO A 202 -13.37 5.54 -5.98
N ALA A 203 -14.37 6.31 -6.40
CA ALA A 203 -14.93 7.38 -5.59
C ALA A 203 -15.68 6.87 -4.35
N VAL A 204 -16.34 5.71 -4.44
CA VAL A 204 -17.05 5.09 -3.31
C VAL A 204 -16.07 4.41 -2.35
N GLN A 205 -15.00 3.81 -2.86
CA GLN A 205 -13.96 3.19 -2.06
C GLN A 205 -13.15 4.20 -1.24
N ASP A 206 -12.97 5.42 -1.74
CA ASP A 206 -12.39 6.54 -0.99
C ASP A 206 -13.22 6.93 0.26
N ASP A 207 -14.51 6.55 0.31
CA ASP A 207 -15.36 6.70 1.50
C ASP A 207 -15.42 5.43 2.38
N GLY A 208 -14.79 4.34 1.93
CA GLY A 208 -14.82 3.03 2.59
C GLY A 208 -16.02 2.17 2.25
N GLY A 209 -16.70 2.45 1.14
CA GLY A 209 -17.83 1.66 0.66
C GLY A 209 -17.50 0.79 -0.55
N ASP A 210 -18.49 0.02 -0.99
CA ASP A 210 -18.44 -0.70 -2.25
C ASP A 210 -19.79 -0.65 -2.98
N ILE A 211 -19.79 -1.04 -4.25
CA ILE A 211 -20.99 -1.10 -5.09
C ILE A 211 -21.26 -2.51 -5.62
N GLU A 212 -22.54 -2.87 -5.66
CA GLU A 212 -23.08 -4.12 -6.22
C GLU A 212 -24.03 -3.75 -7.37
N TYR A 213 -23.88 -4.42 -8.51
CA TYR A 213 -24.69 -4.22 -9.70
C TYR A 213 -25.95 -5.08 -9.64
N ARG A 214 -27.12 -4.46 -9.52
CA ARG A 214 -28.41 -5.16 -9.36
C ARG A 214 -29.12 -5.53 -10.66
N GLY A 215 -28.55 -5.19 -11.82
CA GLY A 215 -29.19 -5.36 -13.13
C GLY A 215 -29.68 -4.03 -13.72
N PHE A 216 -30.07 -4.08 -15.00
CA PHE A 216 -30.58 -2.93 -15.77
C PHE A 216 -31.75 -3.39 -16.63
N ASP A 217 -32.88 -2.67 -16.52
CA ASP A 217 -34.07 -2.86 -17.35
C ASP A 217 -34.31 -1.57 -18.17
N PRO A 218 -34.27 -1.61 -19.51
CA PRO A 218 -34.46 -0.43 -20.35
C PRO A 218 -35.90 0.11 -20.36
N ASP A 219 -36.89 -0.69 -19.96
CA ASP A 219 -38.32 -0.35 -20.08
C ASP A 219 -38.95 0.09 -18.74
N SER A 220 -38.16 0.14 -17.65
CA SER A 220 -38.61 0.46 -16.30
C SER A 220 -38.48 1.93 -15.91
#